data_AF-A0A3N1UQT9-F1
#
_entry.id   AF-A0A3N1UQT9-F1
#
_cell.length_a   1.000
_cell.length_b   1.000
_cell.length_c   1.000
_cell.angle_alpha   90.00
_cell.angle_beta   90.00
_cell.angle_gamma   90.00
#
_symmetry.space_group_name_H-M   'P 1'
#
loop_
_entity.id
_entity.type
_entity.pdbx_description
1 polymer ?
#
loop_
_entity_poly.entity_id
_entity_poly.type
_entity_poly.pdbx_seq_one_letter_code
_entity_poly.pdbx_strand_id
1 'polypeptide(L)'
;MPSVALMKKLSALEPAVRDALLAVMEEMASQKVQEESVTREAFDELTNVVKRLAAAQEFTAQSLQSLADAQARTEQRLAETQTQTEQRLCALAQAQERTERQLEKLAQAQSQTEQRLHVFADTIQRLAEAQERTDQHLSALTEHVQRLAEAQERTERRLEELAQAQSQTEQRLHVFADTIQRLAEAQERTEQHLSALSEHIQRLAEAQERTERQLEELAQAQSQTEQRLSALTERVDRLAEAQERTEQQLEKLAQAQSQTEQRLSALTERVDRLAEAQERTERRLEELAQAQSQTEQRLNALTERVDRLAEAQERTEKRLDELASAQIALQETVERLGFGLGAVRDQVGGLSRTMAYALENEAYRRLPDFLRERHGIVVLERLVRTEIAGREVNFFGRVRKDGQEGHLVGESVLRLDDRAKLAQIQATMDAVEEALGGPVIPVIVTHFAKKDVLEKARQRSILVIQSFEW
;
A
#
# COMPACT_ATOMS: atom_id res chain seq x y z
N MET A 1 169.39 151.15 -122.06
CA MET A 1 170.55 150.23 -121.97
C MET A 1 170.54 149.55 -120.60
N PRO A 2 171.07 148.32 -120.47
CA PRO A 2 170.97 147.22 -121.43
C PRO A 2 170.69 145.86 -120.74
N SER A 3 169.70 145.07 -121.17
CA SER A 3 169.70 143.64 -120.84
C SER A 3 168.93 142.76 -121.83
N VAL A 4 169.36 141.50 -121.89
CA VAL A 4 169.09 140.51 -122.95
C VAL A 4 168.07 139.46 -122.50
N ALA A 5 167.61 139.52 -121.23
CA ALA A 5 166.48 138.75 -120.73
C ALA A 5 165.14 139.09 -121.43
N LEU A 6 165.13 140.13 -122.27
CA LEU A 6 164.04 140.53 -123.19
C LEU A 6 163.65 139.43 -124.21
N MET A 7 164.44 138.36 -124.38
CA MET A 7 164.20 137.36 -125.46
C MET A 7 163.84 135.93 -125.05
N LYS A 8 164.36 135.36 -123.96
CA LYS A 8 164.18 133.90 -123.70
C LYS A 8 162.73 133.47 -123.41
N LYS A 9 161.87 134.37 -122.94
CA LYS A 9 160.41 134.11 -122.80
C LYS A 9 159.57 134.53 -124.02
N LEU A 10 160.20 135.04 -125.08
CA LEU A 10 159.58 135.21 -126.39
C LEU A 10 159.97 134.05 -127.32
N SER A 11 161.21 133.58 -127.28
CA SER A 11 161.78 132.63 -128.26
C SER A 11 161.16 131.22 -128.27
N ALA A 12 160.39 130.84 -127.25
CA ALA A 12 159.86 129.48 -127.06
C ALA A 12 158.35 129.33 -127.31
N LEU A 13 157.66 130.36 -127.81
CA LEU A 13 156.23 130.36 -128.12
C LEU A 13 155.95 130.83 -129.56
N GLU A 14 154.79 130.44 -130.08
CA GLU A 14 154.39 130.67 -131.48
C GLU A 14 154.28 132.16 -131.84
N PRO A 15 154.54 132.55 -133.11
CA PRO A 15 155.01 133.91 -133.40
C PRO A 15 154.01 135.04 -133.12
N ALA A 16 152.71 134.87 -133.37
CA ALA A 16 151.78 136.01 -133.41
C ALA A 16 151.40 136.60 -132.04
N VAL A 17 151.25 135.77 -131.00
CA VAL A 17 150.88 136.22 -129.64
C VAL A 17 152.03 136.99 -128.96
N ARG A 18 153.24 136.83 -129.49
CA ARG A 18 154.47 137.51 -129.07
C ARG A 18 154.43 139.02 -129.33
N ASP A 19 153.86 139.45 -130.45
CA ASP A 19 153.91 140.84 -130.90
C ASP A 19 152.91 141.72 -130.12
N ALA A 20 151.85 141.12 -129.58
CA ALA A 20 150.89 141.77 -128.68
C ALA A 20 151.48 142.15 -127.29
N LEU A 21 152.72 141.73 -126.99
CA LEU A 21 153.41 141.96 -125.71
C LEU A 21 154.30 143.23 -125.70
N LEU A 22 154.42 143.94 -126.83
CA LEU A 22 155.43 145.00 -127.03
C LEU A 22 154.87 146.42 -127.21
N ALA A 23 153.71 146.58 -127.86
CA ALA A 23 153.03 147.87 -127.95
C ALA A 23 152.45 148.30 -126.58
N VAL A 24 151.98 149.56 -126.47
CA VAL A 24 151.37 150.15 -125.26
C VAL A 24 152.32 150.33 -124.05
N MET A 25 153.54 149.76 -124.08
CA MET A 25 154.65 150.24 -123.24
C MET A 25 155.12 151.67 -123.60
N GLU A 26 154.79 152.15 -124.80
CA GLU A 26 155.53 153.24 -125.46
C GLU A 26 155.02 154.66 -125.14
N GLU A 27 153.78 154.81 -124.64
CA GLU A 27 153.14 156.12 -124.46
C GLU A 27 153.52 156.82 -123.13
N MET A 28 154.80 157.24 -123.05
CA MET A 28 155.35 158.09 -121.97
C MET A 28 155.50 159.57 -122.37
N ALA A 29 155.43 160.49 -121.39
CA ALA A 29 155.97 161.88 -121.36
C ALA A 29 155.22 162.97 -122.23
N SER A 30 155.43 164.31 -122.18
CA SER A 30 156.57 165.21 -121.78
C SER A 30 156.22 166.75 -121.57
N GLN A 31 157.18 167.61 -121.08
CA GLN A 31 157.43 169.11 -121.35
C GLN A 31 157.32 170.28 -120.26
N LYS A 32 157.68 171.58 -120.59
CA LYS A 32 158.49 172.59 -119.78
C LYS A 32 158.51 174.12 -120.29
N VAL A 33 158.94 175.22 -119.55
CA VAL A 33 159.57 176.60 -119.94
C VAL A 33 159.38 177.87 -118.95
N GLN A 34 159.69 179.18 -119.29
CA GLN A 34 160.07 180.44 -118.46
C GLN A 34 159.47 181.86 -118.94
N GLU A 35 159.78 183.19 -118.65
CA GLU A 35 160.83 184.11 -117.98
C GLU A 35 160.40 185.68 -117.82
N GLU A 36 161.26 186.66 -117.33
CA GLU A 36 161.35 188.22 -117.49
C GLU A 36 160.87 189.40 -116.48
N SER A 37 161.20 190.73 -116.73
CA SER A 37 161.36 191.97 -115.81
C SER A 37 161.18 193.44 -116.48
N VAL A 38 161.41 194.76 -116.04
CA VAL A 38 161.77 195.66 -114.83
C VAL A 38 161.62 197.27 -115.00
N THR A 39 161.81 198.18 -113.96
CA THR A 39 162.09 199.71 -113.88
C THR A 39 161.24 200.72 -112.99
N ARG A 40 160.82 201.94 -113.45
CA ARG A 40 160.42 203.18 -112.65
C ARG A 40 159.09 203.09 -111.88
N GLU A 41 158.70 201.90 -111.47
CA GLU A 41 157.49 201.65 -110.67
C GLU A 41 157.77 200.75 -109.45
N ALA A 42 158.94 200.97 -108.83
CA ALA A 42 159.24 200.56 -107.45
C ALA A 42 158.22 201.06 -106.41
N PHE A 43 157.32 201.96 -106.80
CA PHE A 43 156.15 202.34 -106.01
C PHE A 43 154.96 201.36 -106.19
N ASP A 44 154.76 200.80 -107.39
CA ASP A 44 153.73 199.79 -107.65
C ASP A 44 154.18 198.36 -107.37
N GLU A 45 155.48 198.12 -107.19
CA GLU A 45 155.95 196.97 -106.41
C GLU A 45 155.27 196.97 -105.01
N LEU A 46 155.16 198.15 -104.37
CA LEU A 46 154.55 198.30 -103.05
C LEU A 46 153.01 198.19 -103.12
N THR A 47 152.36 198.75 -104.15
CA THR A 47 150.91 198.57 -104.40
C THR A 47 150.54 197.08 -104.59
N ASN A 48 151.38 196.30 -105.28
CA ASN A 48 151.11 194.87 -105.50
C ASN A 48 151.46 193.97 -104.30
N VAL A 49 152.31 194.42 -103.36
CA VAL A 49 152.47 193.77 -102.04
C VAL A 49 151.15 193.75 -101.27
N VAL A 50 150.31 194.79 -101.37
CA VAL A 50 148.97 194.80 -100.73
C VAL A 50 148.03 193.76 -101.38
N LYS A 51 148.08 193.59 -102.71
CA LYS A 51 147.28 192.56 -103.41
C LYS A 51 147.73 191.13 -103.07
N ARG A 52 149.05 190.90 -102.88
CA ARG A 52 149.57 189.63 -102.35
C ARG A 52 148.97 189.30 -100.98
N LEU A 53 148.75 190.30 -100.13
CA LEU A 53 148.17 190.10 -98.80
C LEU A 53 146.68 189.75 -98.85
N ALA A 54 145.89 190.44 -99.69
CA ALA A 54 144.46 190.16 -99.87
C ALA A 54 144.20 188.73 -100.39
N ALA A 55 144.94 188.30 -101.43
CA ALA A 55 144.82 186.96 -101.98
C ALA A 55 145.26 185.86 -100.98
N ALA A 56 146.23 186.13 -100.12
CA ALA A 56 146.68 185.18 -99.09
C ALA A 56 145.61 184.92 -98.01
N GLN A 57 144.81 185.94 -97.65
CA GLN A 57 143.73 185.79 -96.66
C GLN A 57 142.61 184.86 -97.15
N GLU A 58 142.29 184.91 -98.45
CA GLU A 58 141.28 184.06 -99.07
C GLU A 58 141.66 182.57 -99.03
N PHE A 59 142.95 182.24 -99.21
CA PHE A 59 143.46 180.87 -99.08
C PHE A 59 143.42 180.34 -97.63
N THR A 60 143.67 181.18 -96.63
CA THR A 60 143.53 180.77 -95.21
C THR A 60 142.07 180.46 -94.83
N ALA A 61 141.08 181.11 -95.44
CA ALA A 61 139.67 180.77 -95.23
C ALA A 61 139.33 179.37 -95.79
N GLN A 62 139.81 179.04 -96.99
CA GLN A 62 139.62 177.70 -97.58
C GLN A 62 140.28 176.60 -96.73
N SER A 63 141.45 176.89 -96.16
CA SER A 63 142.16 175.94 -95.27
C SER A 63 141.33 175.59 -94.03
N LEU A 64 140.70 176.58 -93.38
CA LEU A 64 139.83 176.38 -92.22
C LEU A 64 138.57 175.58 -92.56
N GLN A 65 137.96 175.81 -93.73
CA GLN A 65 136.77 175.07 -94.17
C GLN A 65 137.05 173.56 -94.27
N SER A 66 138.19 173.17 -94.87
CA SER A 66 138.54 171.75 -95.04
C SER A 66 138.81 170.99 -93.74
N LEU A 67 139.17 171.70 -92.66
CA LEU A 67 139.43 171.12 -91.35
C LEU A 67 138.13 170.79 -90.59
N ALA A 68 137.09 171.60 -90.73
CA ALA A 68 135.75 171.29 -90.21
C ALA A 68 135.17 170.02 -90.86
N ASP A 69 135.30 169.89 -92.19
CA ASP A 69 134.85 168.71 -92.95
C ASP A 69 135.62 167.44 -92.57
N ALA A 70 136.86 167.56 -92.08
CA ALA A 70 137.62 166.43 -91.56
C ALA A 70 137.10 165.99 -90.18
N GLN A 71 136.80 166.94 -89.29
CA GLN A 71 136.34 166.67 -87.92
C GLN A 71 134.96 165.99 -87.89
N ALA A 72 134.03 166.39 -88.76
CA ALA A 72 132.71 165.76 -88.87
C ALA A 72 132.79 164.25 -89.25
N ARG A 73 133.77 163.87 -90.08
CA ARG A 73 133.97 162.47 -90.51
C ARG A 73 134.47 161.56 -89.38
N THR A 74 135.15 162.11 -88.38
CA THR A 74 135.58 161.34 -87.20
C THR A 74 134.42 161.02 -86.25
N GLU A 75 133.49 161.95 -86.05
CA GLU A 75 132.32 161.74 -85.18
C GLU A 75 131.37 160.68 -85.75
N GLN A 76 131.11 160.71 -87.06
CA GLN A 76 130.26 159.73 -87.73
C GLN A 76 130.75 158.28 -87.56
N ARG A 77 132.07 158.05 -87.65
CA ARG A 77 132.65 156.70 -87.48
C ARG A 77 132.58 156.20 -86.03
N LEU A 78 132.48 157.09 -85.05
CA LEU A 78 132.32 156.70 -83.64
C LEU A 78 130.93 156.09 -83.41
N ALA A 79 129.88 156.74 -83.93
CA ALA A 79 128.49 156.30 -83.79
C ALA A 79 128.22 154.89 -84.38
N GLU A 80 128.81 154.60 -85.56
CA GLU A 80 128.70 153.28 -86.21
C GLU A 80 129.30 152.15 -85.34
N THR A 81 130.38 152.42 -84.61
CA THR A 81 131.00 151.39 -83.74
C THR A 81 130.17 151.09 -82.51
N GLN A 82 129.45 152.07 -81.95
CA GLN A 82 128.58 151.86 -80.78
C GLN A 82 127.37 150.98 -81.14
N THR A 83 126.73 151.22 -82.30
CA THR A 83 125.57 150.43 -82.74
C THR A 83 125.89 148.94 -82.94
N GLN A 84 127.11 148.61 -83.40
CA GLN A 84 127.55 147.22 -83.53
C GLN A 84 127.76 146.50 -82.18
N THR A 85 128.18 147.22 -81.13
CA THR A 85 128.28 146.65 -79.78
C THR A 85 126.93 146.35 -79.14
N GLU A 86 125.94 147.23 -79.31
CA GLU A 86 124.59 147.04 -78.77
C GLU A 86 123.89 145.81 -79.40
N GLN A 87 124.00 145.65 -80.72
CA GLN A 87 123.46 144.48 -81.44
C GLN A 87 124.04 143.15 -80.93
N ARG A 88 125.33 143.12 -80.55
CA ARG A 88 125.96 141.92 -79.98
C ARG A 88 125.47 141.59 -78.57
N LEU A 89 125.16 142.60 -77.74
CA LEU A 89 124.57 142.38 -76.42
C LEU A 89 123.14 141.82 -76.51
N CYS A 90 122.31 142.32 -77.44
CA CYS A 90 120.98 141.75 -77.69
C CYS A 90 121.03 140.27 -78.10
N ALA A 91 121.99 139.89 -78.96
CA ALA A 91 122.14 138.50 -79.40
C ALA A 91 122.51 137.53 -78.25
N LEU A 92 123.29 137.98 -77.28
CA LEU A 92 123.65 137.20 -76.09
C LEU A 92 122.46 136.98 -75.14
N ALA A 93 121.66 138.03 -74.88
CA ALA A 93 120.47 137.91 -74.04
C ALA A 93 119.47 136.87 -74.58
N GLN A 94 119.19 136.91 -75.89
CA GLN A 94 118.29 135.96 -76.57
C GLN A 94 118.81 134.51 -76.58
N ALA A 95 120.11 134.28 -76.41
CA ALA A 95 120.67 132.93 -76.28
C ALA A 95 120.40 132.35 -74.89
N GLN A 96 120.54 133.15 -73.83
CA GLN A 96 120.38 132.73 -72.44
C GLN A 96 118.91 132.48 -72.06
N GLU A 97 117.99 133.32 -72.58
CA GLU A 97 116.53 133.16 -72.47
C GLU A 97 116.00 131.85 -73.11
N ARG A 98 116.80 131.20 -73.97
CA ARG A 98 116.50 129.88 -74.55
C ARG A 98 116.94 128.73 -73.65
N THR A 99 118.03 128.88 -72.90
CA THR A 99 118.50 127.85 -71.96
C THR A 99 117.60 127.73 -70.73
N GLU A 100 117.08 128.85 -70.20
CA GLU A 100 116.13 128.83 -69.08
C GLU A 100 114.85 128.06 -69.44
N ARG A 101 114.27 128.35 -70.61
CA ARG A 101 113.10 127.62 -71.16
C ARG A 101 113.35 126.13 -71.46
N GLN A 102 114.60 125.66 -71.51
CA GLN A 102 114.90 124.23 -71.63
C GLN A 102 114.97 123.55 -70.25
N LEU A 103 115.48 124.25 -69.23
CA LEU A 103 115.50 123.75 -67.85
C LEU A 103 114.09 123.63 -67.26
N GLU A 104 113.20 124.60 -67.51
CA GLU A 104 111.78 124.52 -67.11
C GLU A 104 111.09 123.24 -67.66
N LYS A 105 111.33 122.92 -68.93
CA LYS A 105 110.74 121.74 -69.59
C LYS A 105 111.27 120.42 -69.01
N LEU A 106 112.55 120.38 -68.61
CA LEU A 106 113.13 119.21 -67.94
C LEU A 106 112.52 119.00 -66.54
N ALA A 107 112.40 120.06 -65.74
CA ALA A 107 111.76 119.99 -64.42
C ALA A 107 110.28 119.55 -64.52
N GLN A 108 109.56 120.08 -65.52
CA GLN A 108 108.16 119.72 -65.75
C GLN A 108 108.00 118.26 -66.21
N ALA A 109 108.92 117.72 -67.01
CA ALA A 109 108.95 116.32 -67.40
C ALA A 109 109.27 115.40 -66.19
N GLN A 110 110.22 115.78 -65.34
CA GLN A 110 110.58 115.00 -64.15
C GLN A 110 109.41 114.86 -63.18
N SER A 111 108.67 115.95 -62.92
CA SER A 111 107.48 115.93 -62.06
C SER A 111 106.38 114.98 -62.58
N GLN A 112 106.20 114.88 -63.91
CA GLN A 112 105.25 113.94 -64.51
C GLN A 112 105.67 112.47 -64.28
N THR A 113 106.96 112.14 -64.30
CA THR A 113 107.43 110.79 -63.96
C THR A 113 107.19 110.44 -62.49
N GLU A 114 107.41 111.37 -61.55
CA GLU A 114 107.17 111.17 -60.13
C GLU A 114 105.68 110.91 -59.84
N GLN A 115 104.78 111.67 -60.46
CA GLN A 115 103.32 111.42 -60.38
C GLN A 115 102.92 110.05 -60.91
N ARG A 116 103.50 109.60 -62.03
CA ARG A 116 103.21 108.27 -62.61
C ARG A 116 103.73 107.12 -61.73
N LEU A 117 104.89 107.29 -61.07
CA LEU A 117 105.39 106.33 -60.09
C LEU A 117 104.48 106.24 -58.86
N HIS A 118 103.97 107.37 -58.38
CA HIS A 118 103.06 107.38 -57.22
C HIS A 118 101.73 106.68 -57.51
N VAL A 119 101.16 106.88 -58.72
CA VAL A 119 99.97 106.14 -59.17
C VAL A 119 100.26 104.64 -59.34
N PHE A 120 101.45 104.27 -59.82
CA PHE A 120 101.83 102.86 -59.97
C PHE A 120 101.95 102.14 -58.62
N ALA A 121 102.55 102.78 -57.61
CA ALA A 121 102.59 102.25 -56.24
C ALA A 121 101.17 102.02 -55.68
N ASP A 122 100.26 102.97 -55.90
CA ASP A 122 98.85 102.88 -55.50
C ASP A 122 98.14 101.67 -56.15
N THR A 123 98.44 101.37 -57.43
CA THR A 123 97.89 100.18 -58.11
C THR A 123 98.44 98.86 -57.59
N ILE A 124 99.71 98.81 -57.15
CA ILE A 124 100.29 97.61 -56.55
C ILE A 124 99.68 97.34 -55.17
N GLN A 125 99.47 98.37 -54.34
CA GLN A 125 98.82 98.20 -53.04
C GLN A 125 97.40 97.64 -53.19
N ARG A 126 96.59 98.21 -54.10
CA ARG A 126 95.23 97.72 -54.39
C ARG A 126 95.21 96.28 -54.92
N LEU A 127 96.26 95.85 -55.63
CA LEU A 127 96.40 94.46 -56.08
C LEU A 127 96.66 93.51 -54.89
N ALA A 128 97.54 93.89 -53.97
CA ALA A 128 97.81 93.12 -52.75
C ALA A 128 96.56 93.02 -51.84
N GLU A 129 95.84 94.12 -51.63
CA GLU A 129 94.56 94.13 -50.89
C GLU A 129 93.48 93.26 -51.54
N ALA A 130 93.47 93.15 -52.87
CA ALA A 130 92.56 92.24 -53.58
C ALA A 130 92.96 90.76 -53.41
N GLN A 131 94.28 90.49 -53.40
CA GLN A 131 94.83 89.14 -53.24
C GLN A 131 94.61 88.58 -51.83
N GLU A 132 94.77 89.39 -50.79
CA GLU A 132 94.45 89.00 -49.41
C GLU A 132 92.97 88.61 -49.26
N ARG A 133 92.05 89.35 -49.90
CA ARG A 133 90.61 89.02 -49.90
C ARG A 133 90.32 87.68 -50.58
N THR A 134 91.03 87.33 -51.66
CA THR A 134 90.85 86.02 -52.29
C THR A 134 91.31 84.88 -51.39
N ASP A 135 92.41 85.04 -50.64
CA ASP A 135 92.88 84.02 -49.69
C ASP A 135 91.91 83.85 -48.51
N GLN A 136 91.36 84.97 -47.99
CA GLN A 136 90.30 84.95 -46.97
C GLN A 136 89.04 84.21 -47.47
N HIS A 137 88.61 84.43 -48.72
CA HIS A 137 87.49 83.72 -49.33
C HIS A 137 87.75 82.22 -49.54
N LEU A 138 88.96 81.82 -49.92
CA LEU A 138 89.34 80.41 -50.06
C LEU A 138 89.38 79.68 -48.71
N SER A 139 89.83 80.36 -47.65
CA SER A 139 89.77 79.84 -46.28
C SER A 139 88.32 79.60 -45.84
N ALA A 140 87.44 80.60 -46.01
CA ALA A 140 86.03 80.47 -45.68
C ALA A 140 85.31 79.37 -46.50
N LEU A 141 85.64 79.22 -47.78
CA LEU A 141 85.11 78.14 -48.62
C LEU A 141 85.54 76.76 -48.10
N THR A 142 86.79 76.63 -47.63
CA THR A 142 87.32 75.40 -47.04
C THR A 142 86.55 75.02 -45.77
N GLU A 143 86.29 75.97 -44.88
CA GLU A 143 85.43 75.75 -43.70
C GLU A 143 84.01 75.32 -44.10
N HIS A 144 83.41 75.93 -45.13
CA HIS A 144 82.07 75.55 -45.59
C HIS A 144 82.02 74.12 -46.15
N VAL A 145 83.05 73.67 -46.88
CA VAL A 145 83.16 72.28 -47.36
C VAL A 145 83.33 71.31 -46.19
N GLN A 146 84.14 71.65 -45.18
CA GLN A 146 84.31 70.80 -44.00
C GLN A 146 83.00 70.66 -43.19
N ARG A 147 82.28 71.78 -42.97
CA ARG A 147 80.95 71.78 -42.32
C ARG A 147 79.91 71.00 -43.12
N LEU A 148 80.01 70.98 -44.45
CA LEU A 148 79.14 70.16 -45.31
C LEU A 148 79.43 68.66 -45.13
N ALA A 149 80.71 68.26 -45.12
CA ALA A 149 81.12 66.87 -44.90
C ALA A 149 80.66 66.36 -43.52
N GLU A 150 80.85 67.17 -42.46
CA GLU A 150 80.31 66.85 -41.13
C GLU A 150 78.78 66.74 -41.10
N ALA A 151 78.07 67.55 -41.89
CA ALA A 151 76.62 67.45 -42.00
C ALA A 151 76.18 66.17 -42.75
N GLN A 152 76.92 65.78 -43.80
CA GLN A 152 76.67 64.53 -44.55
C GLN A 152 76.88 63.30 -43.66
N GLU A 153 78.00 63.20 -42.93
CA GLU A 153 78.25 62.10 -42.00
C GLU A 153 77.16 61.99 -40.92
N ARG A 154 76.69 63.13 -40.39
CA ARG A 154 75.55 63.17 -39.45
C ARG A 154 74.23 62.75 -40.07
N THR A 155 74.03 62.92 -41.38
CA THR A 155 72.84 62.38 -42.08
C THR A 155 72.96 60.90 -42.38
N GLU A 156 74.15 60.40 -42.73
CA GLU A 156 74.41 58.98 -42.98
C GLU A 156 74.18 58.14 -41.72
N ARG A 157 74.77 58.54 -40.58
CA ARG A 157 74.52 57.89 -39.28
C ARG A 157 73.04 57.87 -38.89
N ARG A 158 72.29 58.94 -39.19
CA ARG A 158 70.83 58.99 -38.94
C ARG A 158 70.03 58.08 -39.87
N LEU A 159 70.49 57.86 -41.11
CA LEU A 159 69.87 56.88 -42.02
C LEU A 159 70.15 55.45 -41.55
N GLU A 160 71.33 55.17 -41.00
CA GLU A 160 71.64 53.89 -40.36
C GLU A 160 70.79 53.66 -39.10
N GLU A 161 70.65 54.66 -38.21
CA GLU A 161 69.75 54.62 -37.05
C GLU A 161 68.29 54.34 -37.46
N LEU A 162 67.80 55.01 -38.50
CA LEU A 162 66.44 54.79 -39.04
C LEU A 162 66.28 53.40 -39.67
N ALA A 163 67.27 52.91 -40.41
CA ALA A 163 67.22 51.56 -40.99
C ALA A 163 67.24 50.46 -39.92
N GLN A 164 68.02 50.64 -38.85
CA GLN A 164 68.00 49.74 -37.69
C GLN A 164 66.65 49.80 -36.96
N ALA A 165 66.08 51.00 -36.76
CA ALA A 165 64.77 51.16 -36.15
C ALA A 165 63.65 50.52 -36.99
N GLN A 166 63.71 50.64 -38.32
CA GLN A 166 62.78 49.97 -39.24
C GLN A 166 62.92 48.44 -39.17
N SER A 167 64.14 47.89 -39.19
CA SER A 167 64.34 46.45 -39.07
C SER A 167 63.81 45.91 -37.72
N GLN A 168 63.96 46.68 -36.64
CA GLN A 168 63.37 46.33 -35.34
C GLN A 168 61.84 46.40 -35.32
N THR A 169 61.21 47.35 -36.02
CA THR A 169 59.73 47.37 -36.12
C THR A 169 59.21 46.25 -37.02
N GLU A 170 59.89 45.92 -38.12
CA GLU A 170 59.57 44.77 -38.98
C GLU A 170 59.65 43.44 -38.19
N GLN A 171 60.70 43.22 -37.41
CA GLN A 171 60.82 42.05 -36.53
C GLN A 171 59.70 42.01 -35.48
N ARG A 172 59.35 43.15 -34.88
CA ARG A 172 58.26 43.23 -33.89
C ARG A 172 56.89 43.01 -34.53
N LEU A 173 56.68 43.44 -35.78
CA LEU A 173 55.47 43.15 -36.55
C LEU A 173 55.37 41.65 -36.89
N HIS A 174 56.48 40.99 -37.22
CA HIS A 174 56.51 39.54 -37.42
C HIS A 174 56.14 38.78 -36.15
N VAL A 175 56.76 39.11 -35.00
CA VAL A 175 56.40 38.51 -33.70
C VAL A 175 54.95 38.81 -33.32
N PHE A 176 54.44 39.99 -33.64
CA PHE A 176 53.04 40.36 -33.40
C PHE A 176 52.07 39.53 -34.26
N ALA A 177 52.37 39.32 -35.55
CA ALA A 177 51.61 38.44 -36.43
C ALA A 177 51.59 36.99 -35.90
N ASP A 178 52.74 36.46 -35.48
CA ASP A 178 52.87 35.16 -34.80
C ASP A 178 51.96 35.07 -33.56
N THR A 179 51.91 36.12 -32.72
CA THR A 179 51.03 36.15 -31.54
C THR A 179 49.55 36.24 -31.90
N ILE A 180 49.18 36.95 -32.97
CA ILE A 180 47.81 37.00 -33.47
C ILE A 180 47.37 35.63 -34.02
N GLN A 181 48.22 34.95 -34.79
CA GLN A 181 47.91 33.60 -35.27
C GLN A 181 47.70 32.63 -34.10
N ARG A 182 48.60 32.63 -33.12
CA ARG A 182 48.45 31.77 -31.91
C ARG A 182 47.20 32.13 -31.09
N LEU A 183 46.80 33.40 -31.07
CA LEU A 183 45.55 33.83 -30.42
C LEU A 183 44.33 33.31 -31.19
N ALA A 184 44.33 33.39 -32.52
CA ALA A 184 43.27 32.83 -33.37
C ALA A 184 43.15 31.31 -33.23
N GLU A 185 44.27 30.57 -33.27
CA GLU A 185 44.30 29.12 -33.00
C GLU A 185 43.80 28.76 -31.59
N ALA A 186 44.06 29.62 -30.59
CA ALA A 186 43.55 29.44 -29.24
C ALA A 186 42.03 29.74 -29.16
N GLN A 187 41.55 30.77 -29.87
CA GLN A 187 40.12 31.09 -29.97
C GLN A 187 39.34 29.96 -30.64
N GLU A 188 39.80 29.44 -31.77
CA GLU A 188 39.17 28.32 -32.47
C GLU A 188 39.05 27.09 -31.54
N ARG A 189 40.10 26.76 -30.78
CA ARG A 189 40.05 25.69 -29.78
C ARG A 189 39.04 25.98 -28.67
N THR A 190 38.92 27.23 -28.19
CA THR A 190 37.88 27.56 -27.21
C THR A 190 36.47 27.47 -27.78
N GLU A 191 36.26 27.82 -29.05
CA GLU A 191 34.96 27.66 -29.73
C GLU A 191 34.59 26.18 -29.91
N GLN A 192 35.55 25.35 -30.32
CA GLN A 192 35.39 23.88 -30.39
C GLN A 192 35.06 23.29 -29.01
N HIS A 193 35.75 23.72 -27.94
CA HIS A 193 35.47 23.29 -26.57
C HIS A 193 34.09 23.75 -26.06
N LEU A 194 33.65 24.96 -26.41
CA LEU A 194 32.31 25.47 -26.07
C LEU A 194 31.21 24.72 -26.84
N SER A 195 31.45 24.37 -28.10
CA SER A 195 30.55 23.53 -28.90
C SER A 195 30.40 22.13 -28.30
N ALA A 196 31.51 21.47 -27.96
CA ALA A 196 31.50 20.18 -27.29
C ALA A 196 30.84 20.24 -25.90
N LEU A 197 31.07 21.30 -25.13
CA LEU A 197 30.39 21.52 -23.85
C LEU A 197 28.87 21.68 -24.03
N SER A 198 28.43 22.39 -25.07
CA SER A 198 27.01 22.53 -25.42
C SER A 198 26.38 21.17 -25.74
N GLU A 199 27.03 20.33 -26.55
CA GLU A 199 26.57 18.95 -26.78
C GLU A 199 26.52 18.12 -25.49
N HIS A 200 27.51 18.24 -24.60
CA HIS A 200 27.49 17.54 -23.33
C HIS A 200 26.33 18.00 -22.42
N ILE A 201 26.00 19.29 -22.40
CA ILE A 201 24.84 19.84 -21.69
C ILE A 201 23.53 19.34 -22.32
N GLN A 202 23.41 19.34 -23.65
CA GLN A 202 22.25 18.81 -24.39
C GLN A 202 21.99 17.33 -24.00
N ARG A 203 23.04 16.49 -24.04
CA ARG A 203 22.96 15.08 -23.66
C ARG A 203 22.63 14.87 -22.18
N LEU A 204 23.07 15.77 -21.29
CA LEU A 204 22.72 15.78 -19.87
C LEU A 204 21.24 16.13 -19.63
N ALA A 205 20.70 17.11 -20.37
CA ALA A 205 19.28 17.46 -20.32
C ALA A 205 18.40 16.31 -20.84
N GLU A 206 18.78 15.67 -21.95
CA GLU A 206 18.09 14.46 -22.44
C GLU A 206 18.17 13.28 -21.46
N ALA A 207 19.28 13.13 -20.73
CA ALA A 207 19.43 12.12 -19.71
C ALA A 207 18.53 12.42 -18.49
N GLN A 208 18.49 13.68 -18.03
CA GLN A 208 17.57 14.13 -16.98
C GLN A 208 16.12 13.85 -17.34
N GLU A 209 15.65 14.28 -18.52
CA GLU A 209 14.27 14.09 -18.95
C GLU A 209 13.88 12.60 -18.99
N ARG A 210 14.81 11.72 -19.40
CA ARG A 210 14.61 10.26 -19.34
C ARG A 210 14.51 9.74 -17.90
N THR A 211 15.35 10.22 -16.99
CA THR A 211 15.27 9.82 -15.57
C THR A 211 14.03 10.37 -14.87
N GLU A 212 13.57 11.57 -15.22
CA GLU A 212 12.34 12.17 -14.69
C GLU A 212 11.11 11.36 -15.11
N ARG A 213 10.99 11.00 -16.41
CA ARG A 213 9.94 10.09 -16.89
C ARG A 213 9.99 8.71 -16.22
N GLN A 214 11.19 8.14 -16.00
CA GLN A 214 11.33 6.87 -15.28
C GLN A 214 10.91 6.97 -13.81
N LEU A 215 11.13 8.12 -13.15
CA LEU A 215 10.65 8.37 -11.80
C LEU A 215 9.12 8.54 -11.76
N GLU A 216 8.52 9.18 -12.76
CA GLU A 216 7.06 9.25 -12.90
C GLU A 216 6.42 7.86 -13.14
N GLU A 217 7.01 7.04 -14.02
CA GLU A 217 6.59 5.65 -14.24
C GLU A 217 6.69 4.81 -12.97
N LEU A 218 7.79 4.94 -12.21
CA LEU A 218 7.98 4.27 -10.93
C LEU A 218 6.98 4.75 -9.86
N ALA A 219 6.69 6.05 -9.79
CA ALA A 219 5.70 6.60 -8.86
C ALA A 219 4.27 6.12 -9.19
N GLN A 220 3.91 6.04 -10.48
CA GLN A 220 2.63 5.46 -10.90
C GLN A 220 2.56 3.96 -10.59
N ALA A 221 3.64 3.21 -10.83
CA ALA A 221 3.72 1.78 -10.50
C ALA A 221 3.62 1.54 -8.98
N GLN A 222 4.28 2.37 -8.16
CA GLN A 222 4.16 2.32 -6.70
C GLN A 222 2.71 2.59 -6.28
N SER A 223 2.07 3.65 -6.77
CA SER A 223 0.69 3.98 -6.43
C SER A 223 -0.31 2.86 -6.82
N GLN A 224 -0.13 2.23 -7.98
CA GLN A 224 -0.91 1.04 -8.36
C GLN A 224 -0.65 -0.15 -7.43
N THR A 225 0.58 -0.29 -6.91
CA THR A 225 0.93 -1.35 -5.96
C THR A 225 0.29 -1.10 -4.58
N GLU A 226 0.29 0.14 -4.10
CA GLU A 226 -0.39 0.56 -2.86
C GLU A 226 -1.91 0.36 -2.95
N GLN A 227 -2.53 0.72 -4.08
CA GLN A 227 -3.95 0.44 -4.33
C GLN A 227 -4.26 -1.06 -4.34
N ARG A 228 -3.40 -1.89 -4.94
CA ARG A 228 -3.53 -3.35 -4.95
C ARG A 228 -3.36 -3.95 -3.54
N LEU A 229 -2.45 -3.41 -2.73
CA LEU A 229 -2.27 -3.82 -1.34
C LEU A 229 -3.49 -3.45 -0.49
N SER A 230 -4.04 -2.24 -0.63
CA SER A 230 -5.28 -1.84 0.05
C SER A 230 -6.46 -2.76 -0.30
N ALA A 231 -6.67 -3.04 -1.59
CA ALA A 231 -7.70 -3.96 -2.07
C ALA A 231 -7.44 -5.44 -1.69
N LEU A 232 -6.20 -5.80 -1.35
CA LEU A 232 -5.86 -7.12 -0.79
C LEU A 232 -6.19 -7.18 0.70
N THR A 233 -5.89 -6.12 1.47
CA THR A 233 -6.28 -6.00 2.89
C THR A 233 -7.79 -6.12 3.05
N GLU A 234 -8.59 -5.34 2.30
CA GLU A 234 -10.05 -5.46 2.32
C GLU A 234 -10.57 -6.87 1.96
N ARG A 235 -9.81 -7.65 1.18
CA ARG A 235 -10.15 -9.04 0.85
C ARG A 235 -9.80 -10.00 1.97
N VAL A 236 -8.73 -9.75 2.71
CA VAL A 236 -8.35 -10.49 3.92
C VAL A 236 -9.35 -10.22 5.04
N ASP A 237 -9.74 -8.97 5.26
CA ASP A 237 -10.75 -8.60 6.27
C ASP A 237 -12.10 -9.28 5.99
N ARG A 238 -12.56 -9.24 4.72
CA ARG A 238 -13.78 -9.95 4.29
C ARG A 238 -13.68 -11.48 4.39
N LEU A 239 -12.47 -12.05 4.27
CA LEU A 239 -12.24 -13.47 4.50
C LEU A 239 -12.28 -13.81 6.00
N ALA A 240 -11.77 -12.94 6.87
CA ALA A 240 -11.88 -13.10 8.32
C ALA A 240 -13.34 -13.03 8.80
N GLU A 241 -14.13 -12.06 8.33
CA GLU A 241 -15.58 -12.01 8.59
C GLU A 241 -16.31 -13.27 8.12
N ALA A 242 -15.93 -13.80 6.95
CA ALA A 242 -16.52 -15.01 6.40
C ALA A 242 -16.15 -16.24 7.24
N GLN A 243 -14.90 -16.34 7.69
CA GLN A 243 -14.43 -17.40 8.56
C GLN A 243 -15.16 -17.39 9.91
N GLU A 244 -15.26 -16.23 10.59
CA GLU A 244 -15.98 -16.09 11.86
C GLU A 244 -17.45 -16.54 11.72
N ARG A 245 -18.12 -16.16 10.62
CA ARG A 245 -19.49 -16.61 10.32
C ARG A 245 -19.58 -18.12 10.12
N THR A 246 -18.58 -18.76 9.51
CA THR A 246 -18.55 -20.24 9.40
C THR A 246 -18.26 -20.93 10.73
N GLU A 247 -17.40 -20.38 11.58
CA GLU A 247 -17.13 -20.90 12.93
C GLU A 247 -18.40 -20.83 13.80
N GLN A 248 -19.10 -19.69 13.80
CA GLN A 248 -20.40 -19.55 14.45
C GLN A 248 -21.50 -20.47 13.89
N GLN A 249 -21.40 -20.92 12.63
CA GLN A 249 -22.31 -21.92 12.06
C GLN A 249 -21.94 -23.34 12.48
N LEU A 250 -20.65 -23.67 12.50
CA LEU A 250 -20.14 -24.96 12.99
C LEU A 250 -20.46 -25.18 14.47
N GLU A 251 -20.35 -24.15 15.31
CA GLU A 251 -20.74 -24.26 16.72
C GLU A 251 -22.24 -24.56 16.88
N LYS A 252 -23.10 -23.87 16.12
CA LYS A 252 -24.56 -24.13 16.11
C LYS A 252 -24.89 -25.54 15.62
N LEU A 253 -24.16 -26.05 14.62
CA LEU A 253 -24.29 -27.43 14.16
C LEU A 253 -23.84 -28.45 15.22
N ALA A 254 -22.74 -28.20 15.92
CA ALA A 254 -22.27 -29.05 17.01
C ALA A 254 -23.25 -29.09 18.20
N GLN A 255 -23.84 -27.95 18.57
CA GLN A 255 -24.90 -27.88 19.57
C GLN A 255 -26.16 -28.66 19.13
N ALA A 256 -26.58 -28.52 17.86
CA ALA A 256 -27.72 -29.26 17.31
C ALA A 256 -27.46 -30.78 17.22
N GLN A 257 -26.23 -31.20 16.90
CA GLN A 257 -25.80 -32.59 16.94
C GLN A 257 -25.87 -33.14 18.37
N SER A 258 -25.30 -32.44 19.36
CA SER A 258 -25.32 -32.88 20.76
C SER A 258 -26.76 -33.01 21.31
N GLN A 259 -27.66 -32.08 20.98
CA GLN A 259 -29.09 -32.23 21.30
C GLN A 259 -29.74 -33.44 20.61
N THR A 260 -29.28 -33.80 19.42
CA THR A 260 -29.78 -34.97 18.68
C THR A 260 -29.27 -36.28 19.31
N GLU A 261 -28.00 -36.33 19.71
CA GLU A 261 -27.40 -37.46 20.44
C GLU A 261 -28.09 -37.68 21.80
N GLN A 262 -28.36 -36.61 22.56
CA GLN A 262 -29.15 -36.68 23.80
C GLN A 262 -30.57 -37.22 23.56
N ARG A 263 -31.24 -36.78 22.49
CA ARG A 263 -32.57 -37.28 22.11
C ARG A 263 -32.54 -38.75 21.69
N LEU A 264 -31.49 -39.19 21.00
CA LEU A 264 -31.29 -40.60 20.64
C LEU A 264 -31.06 -41.45 21.89
N SER A 265 -30.20 -41.02 22.83
CA SER A 265 -30.00 -41.74 24.10
C SER A 265 -31.31 -41.87 24.90
N ALA A 266 -32.08 -40.78 25.02
CA ALA A 266 -33.38 -40.79 25.69
C ALA A 266 -34.47 -41.59 24.93
N LEU A 267 -34.30 -41.82 23.61
CA LEU A 267 -35.15 -42.70 22.83
C LEU A 267 -34.76 -44.17 23.04
N THR A 268 -33.47 -44.50 23.10
CA THR A 268 -32.97 -45.85 23.43
C THR A 268 -33.48 -46.29 24.80
N GLU A 269 -33.31 -45.46 25.85
CA GLU A 269 -33.86 -45.75 27.18
C GLU A 269 -35.39 -45.97 27.18
N ARG A 270 -36.12 -45.31 26.27
CA ARG A 270 -37.57 -45.52 26.13
C ARG A 270 -37.90 -46.82 25.43
N VAL A 271 -37.10 -47.24 24.44
CA VAL A 271 -37.23 -48.55 23.78
C VAL A 271 -36.92 -49.67 24.76
N ASP A 272 -35.85 -49.55 25.56
CA ASP A 272 -35.48 -50.55 26.57
C ASP A 272 -36.60 -50.73 27.61
N ARG A 273 -37.14 -49.63 28.15
CA ARG A 273 -38.28 -49.65 29.08
C ARG A 273 -39.57 -50.20 28.45
N LEU A 274 -39.76 -50.02 27.13
CA LEU A 274 -40.89 -50.62 26.41
C LEU A 274 -40.70 -52.13 26.22
N ALA A 275 -39.49 -52.60 25.96
CA ALA A 275 -39.16 -54.02 25.89
C ALA A 275 -39.38 -54.71 27.25
N GLU A 276 -38.90 -54.12 28.36
CA GLU A 276 -39.21 -54.62 29.71
C GLU A 276 -40.72 -54.64 30.00
N ALA A 277 -41.46 -53.62 29.57
CA ALA A 277 -42.91 -53.55 29.77
C ALA A 277 -43.65 -54.62 28.93
N GLN A 278 -43.17 -54.91 27.73
CA GLN A 278 -43.69 -55.98 26.87
C GLN A 278 -43.41 -57.35 27.50
N GLU A 279 -42.18 -57.66 27.92
CA GLU A 279 -41.81 -58.93 28.57
C GLU A 279 -42.66 -59.20 29.82
N ARG A 280 -42.90 -58.17 30.64
CA ARG A 280 -43.80 -58.25 31.82
C ARG A 280 -45.28 -58.45 31.43
N THR A 281 -45.69 -58.03 30.24
CA THR A 281 -47.06 -58.21 29.73
C THR A 281 -47.24 -59.60 29.14
N GLU A 282 -46.23 -60.11 28.41
CA GLU A 282 -46.19 -61.47 27.88
C GLU A 282 -46.26 -62.50 29.02
N ARG A 283 -45.44 -62.38 30.07
CA ARG A 283 -45.54 -63.24 31.27
C ARG A 283 -46.93 -63.24 31.91
N ARG A 284 -47.58 -62.07 31.99
CA ARG A 284 -48.95 -61.97 32.54
C ARG A 284 -50.00 -62.65 31.64
N LEU A 285 -49.80 -62.66 30.33
CA LEU A 285 -50.66 -63.40 29.40
C LEU A 285 -50.45 -64.91 29.55
N GLU A 286 -49.22 -65.37 29.78
CA GLU A 286 -48.93 -66.78 30.10
C GLU A 286 -49.57 -67.21 31.44
N GLU A 287 -49.44 -66.41 32.50
CA GLU A 287 -50.08 -66.61 33.80
C GLU A 287 -51.62 -66.69 33.67
N LEU A 288 -52.22 -65.76 32.90
CA LEU A 288 -53.66 -65.74 32.66
C LEU A 288 -54.13 -66.94 31.83
N ALA A 289 -53.39 -67.35 30.80
CA ALA A 289 -53.70 -68.54 30.01
C ALA A 289 -53.62 -69.82 30.85
N GLN A 290 -52.63 -69.93 31.74
CA GLN A 290 -52.52 -71.04 32.68
C GLN A 290 -53.69 -71.05 33.69
N ALA A 291 -54.07 -69.89 34.23
CA ALA A 291 -55.21 -69.74 35.14
C ALA A 291 -56.55 -70.06 34.46
N GLN A 292 -56.73 -69.68 33.19
CA GLN A 292 -57.88 -70.06 32.38
C GLN A 292 -57.92 -71.58 32.18
N SER A 293 -56.82 -72.21 31.77
CA SER A 293 -56.76 -73.67 31.57
C SER A 293 -57.06 -74.46 32.85
N GLN A 294 -56.56 -74.02 34.00
CA GLN A 294 -56.94 -74.60 35.30
C GLN A 294 -58.43 -74.40 35.63
N THR A 295 -59.03 -73.29 35.19
CA THR A 295 -60.46 -73.01 35.39
C THR A 295 -61.33 -73.89 34.49
N GLU A 296 -60.94 -74.09 33.23
CA GLU A 296 -61.59 -75.03 32.30
C GLU A 296 -61.52 -76.48 32.81
N GLN A 297 -60.36 -76.92 33.31
CA GLN A 297 -60.23 -78.23 33.97
C GLN A 297 -61.14 -78.37 35.19
N ARG A 298 -61.25 -77.33 36.03
CA ARG A 298 -62.16 -77.32 37.19
C ARG A 298 -63.64 -77.32 36.78
N LEU A 299 -64.01 -76.65 35.70
CA LEU A 299 -65.37 -76.67 35.15
C LEU A 299 -65.72 -78.05 34.61
N ASN A 300 -64.84 -78.68 33.84
CA ASN A 300 -65.06 -80.05 33.34
C ASN A 300 -65.22 -81.05 34.51
N ALA A 301 -64.34 -80.97 35.51
CA ALA A 301 -64.44 -81.80 36.73
C ALA A 301 -65.67 -81.47 37.60
N LEU A 302 -66.26 -80.28 37.48
CA LEU A 302 -67.52 -79.93 38.11
C LEU A 302 -68.71 -80.52 37.34
N THR A 303 -68.71 -80.45 36.00
CA THR A 303 -69.71 -81.09 35.13
C THR A 303 -69.80 -82.58 35.42
N GLU A 304 -68.69 -83.32 35.39
CA GLU A 304 -68.67 -84.75 35.74
C GLU A 304 -69.24 -85.04 37.15
N ARG A 305 -69.13 -84.09 38.08
CA ARG A 305 -69.68 -84.24 39.45
C ARG A 305 -71.17 -83.92 39.50
N VAL A 306 -71.66 -83.01 38.68
CA VAL A 306 -73.09 -82.76 38.48
C VAL A 306 -73.75 -83.98 37.82
N ASP A 307 -73.14 -84.54 36.77
CA ASP A 307 -73.64 -85.75 36.09
C ASP A 307 -73.72 -86.94 37.07
N ARG A 308 -72.66 -87.19 37.85
CA ARG A 308 -72.64 -88.21 38.91
C ARG A 308 -73.64 -87.95 40.03
N LEU A 309 -73.97 -86.69 40.33
CA LEU A 309 -75.03 -86.34 41.29
C LEU A 309 -76.42 -86.58 40.71
N ALA A 310 -76.65 -86.30 39.43
CA ALA A 310 -77.90 -86.62 38.74
C ALA A 310 -78.15 -88.13 38.69
N GLU A 311 -77.14 -88.94 38.33
CA GLU A 311 -77.23 -90.40 38.42
C GLU A 311 -77.52 -90.89 39.85
N ALA A 312 -76.87 -90.29 40.86
CA ALA A 312 -77.08 -90.66 42.25
C ALA A 312 -78.50 -90.28 42.74
N GLN A 313 -79.05 -89.16 42.26
CA GLN A 313 -80.41 -88.73 42.54
C GLN A 313 -81.42 -89.68 41.88
N GLU A 314 -81.28 -90.00 40.59
CA GLU A 314 -82.16 -90.94 39.86
C GLU A 314 -82.21 -92.32 40.55
N ARG A 315 -81.05 -92.82 41.00
CA ARG A 315 -80.95 -94.07 41.79
C ARG A 315 -81.59 -93.95 43.18
N THR A 316 -81.69 -92.75 43.73
CA THR A 316 -82.34 -92.49 45.03
C THR A 316 -83.86 -92.37 44.87
N GLU A 317 -84.33 -91.72 43.81
CA GLU A 317 -85.75 -91.65 43.43
C GLU A 317 -86.33 -93.06 43.20
N LYS A 318 -85.65 -93.89 42.40
CA LYS A 318 -86.03 -95.30 42.20
C LYS A 318 -86.11 -96.11 43.50
N ARG A 319 -85.21 -95.87 44.46
CA ARG A 319 -85.25 -96.51 45.78
C ARG A 319 -86.38 -96.00 46.67
N LEU A 320 -86.82 -94.75 46.49
CA LEU A 320 -88.00 -94.22 47.18
C LEU A 320 -89.28 -94.83 46.62
N ASP A 321 -89.37 -95.04 45.30
CA ASP A 321 -90.50 -95.76 44.67
C ASP A 321 -90.57 -97.23 45.12
N GLU A 322 -89.42 -97.92 45.17
CA GLU A 322 -89.29 -99.28 45.73
C GLU A 322 -89.76 -99.32 47.20
N LEU A 323 -89.32 -98.36 48.03
CA LEU A 323 -89.66 -98.30 49.45
C LEU A 323 -91.13 -97.94 49.69
N ALA A 324 -91.70 -97.03 48.89
CA ALA A 324 -93.13 -96.71 48.93
C ALA A 324 -93.98 -97.94 48.54
N SER A 325 -93.57 -98.67 47.51
CA SER A 325 -94.21 -99.92 47.09
C SER A 325 -94.15 -101.00 48.18
N ALA A 326 -93.00 -101.15 48.85
CA ALA A 326 -92.84 -102.05 49.98
C ALA A 326 -93.70 -101.65 51.19
N GLN A 327 -93.87 -100.35 51.44
CA GLN A 327 -94.71 -99.84 52.52
C GLN A 327 -96.21 -100.10 52.27
N ILE A 328 -96.68 -100.01 51.02
CA ILE A 328 -98.05 -100.40 50.64
C ILE A 328 -98.28 -101.90 50.89
N ALA A 329 -97.36 -102.76 50.43
CA ALA A 329 -97.44 -104.21 50.64
C ALA A 329 -97.38 -104.61 52.14
N LEU A 330 -96.63 -103.85 52.95
CA LEU A 330 -96.60 -104.01 54.40
C LEU A 330 -97.96 -103.63 55.03
N GLN A 331 -98.59 -102.55 54.58
CA GLN A 331 -99.90 -102.14 55.08
C GLN A 331 -100.97 -103.21 54.80
N GLU A 332 -101.05 -103.74 53.58
CA GLU A 332 -101.95 -104.87 53.27
C GLU A 332 -101.72 -106.08 54.19
N THR A 333 -100.46 -106.36 54.50
CA THR A 333 -100.07 -107.48 55.37
C THR A 333 -100.53 -107.25 56.82
N VAL A 334 -100.42 -106.02 57.32
CA VAL A 334 -100.91 -105.62 58.65
C VAL A 334 -102.44 -105.68 58.73
N GLU A 335 -103.14 -105.25 57.68
CA GLU A 335 -104.61 -105.35 57.63
C GLU A 335 -105.08 -106.82 57.66
N ARG A 336 -104.45 -107.71 56.87
CA ARG A 336 -104.72 -109.16 56.89
C ARG A 336 -104.46 -109.79 58.26
N LEU A 337 -103.39 -109.38 58.96
CA LEU A 337 -103.12 -109.80 60.35
C LEU A 337 -104.21 -109.34 61.32
N GLY A 338 -104.74 -108.12 61.14
CA GLY A 338 -105.88 -107.59 61.90
C GLY A 338 -107.13 -108.47 61.78
N PHE A 339 -107.50 -108.86 60.55
CA PHE A 339 -108.62 -109.78 60.32
C PHE A 339 -108.39 -111.16 60.96
N GLY A 340 -107.17 -111.72 60.84
CA GLY A 340 -106.82 -113.01 61.44
C GLY A 340 -106.95 -113.03 62.98
N LEU A 341 -106.50 -111.96 63.65
CA LEU A 341 -106.62 -111.81 65.10
C LEU A 341 -108.08 -111.66 65.57
N GLY A 342 -108.96 -111.11 64.73
CA GLY A 342 -110.41 -111.09 64.97
C GLY A 342 -111.00 -112.50 65.04
N ALA A 343 -110.78 -113.31 64.00
CA ALA A 343 -111.33 -114.66 63.91
C ALA A 343 -110.89 -115.59 65.07
N VAL A 344 -109.63 -115.47 65.53
CA VAL A 344 -109.12 -116.24 66.68
C VAL A 344 -109.86 -115.88 67.97
N ARG A 345 -110.19 -114.60 68.18
CA ARG A 345 -110.92 -114.13 69.37
C ARG A 345 -112.32 -114.76 69.46
N ASP A 346 -113.03 -114.83 68.34
CA ASP A 346 -114.38 -115.39 68.28
C ASP A 346 -114.38 -116.91 68.53
N GLN A 347 -113.39 -117.64 68.01
CA GLN A 347 -113.23 -119.08 68.27
C GLN A 347 -113.00 -119.38 69.75
N VAL A 348 -112.16 -118.58 70.45
CA VAL A 348 -111.96 -118.68 71.91
C VAL A 348 -113.26 -118.38 72.67
N GLY A 349 -114.03 -117.40 72.21
CA GLY A 349 -115.38 -117.10 72.73
C GLY A 349 -116.42 -118.20 72.47
N GLY A 350 -116.17 -119.12 71.54
CA GLY A 350 -116.95 -120.34 71.33
C GLY A 350 -116.60 -121.43 72.35
N LEU A 351 -115.32 -121.79 72.45
CA LEU A 351 -114.83 -122.89 73.29
C LEU A 351 -115.27 -122.80 74.76
N SER A 352 -115.24 -121.60 75.34
CA SER A 352 -115.64 -121.37 76.73
C SER A 352 -117.10 -121.74 77.05
N ARG A 353 -118.01 -121.66 76.06
CA ARG A 353 -119.43 -122.05 76.23
C ARG A 353 -119.61 -123.57 76.24
N THR A 354 -118.90 -124.28 75.37
CA THR A 354 -118.97 -125.75 75.28
C THR A 354 -118.57 -126.42 76.60
N MET A 355 -117.55 -125.89 77.29
CA MET A 355 -117.11 -126.41 78.58
C MET A 355 -118.17 -126.27 79.68
N ALA A 356 -118.94 -125.18 79.71
CA ALA A 356 -119.99 -124.97 80.70
C ALA A 356 -121.13 -126.00 80.55
N TYR A 357 -121.57 -126.25 79.31
CA TYR A 357 -122.57 -127.28 79.02
C TYR A 357 -122.06 -128.71 79.32
N ALA A 358 -120.77 -128.98 79.19
CA ALA A 358 -120.20 -130.29 79.50
C ALA A 358 -120.34 -130.65 80.99
N LEU A 359 -119.99 -129.73 81.88
CA LEU A 359 -120.13 -129.89 83.34
C LEU A 359 -121.60 -130.10 83.74
N GLU A 360 -122.52 -129.30 83.20
CA GLU A 360 -123.95 -129.42 83.50
C GLU A 360 -124.50 -130.79 83.03
N ASN A 361 -124.10 -131.25 81.85
CA ASN A 361 -124.46 -132.57 81.34
C ASN A 361 -123.86 -133.74 82.13
N GLU A 362 -122.74 -133.55 82.84
CA GLU A 362 -122.23 -134.55 83.79
C GLU A 362 -123.05 -134.56 85.08
N ALA A 363 -123.37 -133.37 85.60
CA ALA A 363 -124.16 -133.19 86.81
C ALA A 363 -125.49 -133.97 86.80
N TYR A 364 -126.31 -133.84 85.74
CA TYR A 364 -127.58 -134.58 85.62
C TYR A 364 -127.43 -136.10 85.72
N ARG A 365 -126.29 -136.65 85.29
CA ARG A 365 -126.01 -138.10 85.27
C ARG A 365 -125.49 -138.64 86.60
N ARG A 366 -124.86 -137.80 87.42
CA ARG A 366 -124.14 -138.18 88.64
C ARG A 366 -124.84 -137.77 89.93
N LEU A 367 -125.51 -136.62 89.90
CA LEU A 367 -126.09 -136.00 91.08
C LEU A 367 -127.14 -136.88 91.81
N PRO A 368 -128.06 -137.61 91.14
CA PRO A 368 -129.08 -138.39 91.83
C PRO A 368 -128.52 -139.54 92.71
N ASP A 369 -127.56 -140.32 92.20
CA ASP A 369 -126.95 -141.41 92.97
C ASP A 369 -126.07 -140.88 94.10
N PHE A 370 -125.27 -139.83 93.82
CA PHE A 370 -124.42 -139.19 94.83
C PHE A 370 -125.23 -138.65 96.02
N LEU A 371 -126.36 -137.98 95.76
CA LEU A 371 -127.28 -137.47 96.79
C LEU A 371 -127.86 -138.58 97.66
N ARG A 372 -128.24 -139.71 97.06
CA ARG A 372 -128.74 -140.89 97.76
C ARG A 372 -127.66 -141.46 98.69
N GLU A 373 -126.45 -141.65 98.18
CA GLU A 373 -125.38 -142.39 98.86
C GLU A 373 -124.61 -141.56 99.89
N ARG A 374 -124.42 -140.25 99.66
CA ARG A 374 -123.68 -139.37 100.58
C ARG A 374 -124.56 -138.59 101.55
N HIS A 375 -125.82 -138.33 101.19
CA HIS A 375 -126.67 -137.38 101.92
C HIS A 375 -128.05 -137.92 102.31
N GLY A 376 -128.38 -139.17 101.95
CA GLY A 376 -129.68 -139.78 102.26
C GLY A 376 -130.86 -139.16 101.50
N ILE A 377 -130.58 -138.40 100.45
CA ILE A 377 -131.58 -137.69 99.65
C ILE A 377 -131.94 -138.56 98.44
N VAL A 378 -133.12 -139.16 98.46
CA VAL A 378 -133.63 -139.94 97.32
C VAL A 378 -134.32 -138.99 96.36
N VAL A 379 -133.80 -138.84 95.14
CA VAL A 379 -134.51 -138.11 94.08
C VAL A 379 -135.66 -138.98 93.56
N LEU A 380 -136.88 -138.47 93.61
CA LEU A 380 -138.11 -139.19 93.27
C LEU A 380 -138.42 -139.15 91.76
N GLU A 381 -137.89 -138.15 91.07
CA GLU A 381 -138.12 -137.88 89.66
C GLU A 381 -136.80 -137.52 88.96
N ARG A 382 -136.75 -137.58 87.63
CA ARG A 382 -135.54 -137.20 86.89
C ARG A 382 -135.32 -135.69 87.02
N LEU A 383 -134.10 -135.28 87.41
CA LEU A 383 -133.71 -133.88 87.43
C LEU A 383 -133.84 -133.22 86.04
N VAL A 384 -134.31 -131.97 86.01
CA VAL A 384 -134.51 -131.18 84.79
C VAL A 384 -134.01 -129.75 84.94
N ARG A 385 -133.61 -129.14 83.82
CA ARG A 385 -133.57 -127.68 83.66
C ARG A 385 -135.00 -127.18 83.57
N THR A 386 -135.33 -126.12 84.30
CA THR A 386 -136.65 -125.48 84.23
C THR A 386 -136.56 -124.03 84.66
N GLU A 387 -137.57 -123.25 84.29
CA GLU A 387 -137.80 -121.94 84.90
C GLU A 387 -138.83 -122.09 86.04
N ILE A 388 -138.60 -121.46 87.18
CA ILE A 388 -139.58 -121.35 88.28
C ILE A 388 -139.57 -119.90 88.76
N ALA A 389 -140.75 -119.29 88.90
CA ALA A 389 -140.91 -117.91 89.36
C ALA A 389 -140.00 -116.87 88.64
N GLY A 390 -139.83 -117.02 87.32
CA GLY A 390 -138.98 -116.13 86.50
C GLY A 390 -137.47 -116.39 86.59
N ARG A 391 -137.06 -117.53 87.18
CA ARG A 391 -135.65 -117.88 87.42
C ARG A 391 -135.32 -119.23 86.79
N GLU A 392 -134.25 -119.25 85.98
CA GLU A 392 -133.69 -120.48 85.44
C GLU A 392 -133.00 -121.29 86.56
N VAL A 393 -133.35 -122.57 86.65
CA VAL A 393 -132.78 -123.57 87.56
C VAL A 393 -132.11 -124.65 86.72
N ASN A 394 -130.83 -124.95 86.96
CA ASN A 394 -130.14 -126.04 86.25
C ASN A 394 -130.65 -127.40 86.72
N PHE A 395 -130.80 -127.61 88.02
CA PHE A 395 -131.19 -128.89 88.59
C PHE A 395 -132.44 -128.72 89.44
N PHE A 396 -133.57 -129.21 88.94
CA PHE A 396 -134.83 -129.25 89.69
C PHE A 396 -135.44 -130.65 89.68
N GLY A 397 -136.05 -131.05 90.80
CA GLY A 397 -136.86 -132.26 90.90
C GLY A 397 -137.31 -132.56 92.33
N ARG A 398 -138.36 -133.37 92.49
CA ARG A 398 -138.84 -133.79 93.82
C ARG A 398 -137.88 -134.77 94.48
N VAL A 399 -137.70 -134.64 95.79
CA VAL A 399 -136.80 -135.43 96.63
C VAL A 399 -137.49 -135.89 97.90
N ARG A 400 -136.99 -136.98 98.50
CA ARG A 400 -137.34 -137.41 99.86
C ARG A 400 -136.08 -137.55 100.71
N LYS A 401 -136.10 -136.98 101.91
CA LYS A 401 -135.00 -137.03 102.89
C LYS A 401 -135.57 -137.24 104.29
N ASP A 402 -134.99 -138.13 105.07
CA ASP A 402 -135.36 -138.40 106.48
C ASP A 402 -136.88 -138.68 106.67
N GLY A 403 -137.53 -139.24 105.65
CA GLY A 403 -138.96 -139.55 105.61
C GLY A 403 -139.86 -138.43 105.06
N GLN A 404 -139.37 -137.20 104.92
CA GLN A 404 -140.13 -136.04 104.42
C GLN A 404 -139.88 -135.82 102.92
N GLU A 405 -140.91 -135.36 102.20
CA GLU A 405 -140.80 -134.96 100.79
C GLU A 405 -140.56 -133.45 100.64
N GLY A 406 -139.86 -133.07 99.58
CA GLY A 406 -139.48 -131.69 99.29
C GLY A 406 -138.92 -131.53 97.88
N HIS A 407 -138.26 -130.40 97.63
CA HIS A 407 -137.80 -129.99 96.30
C HIS A 407 -136.29 -129.79 96.27
N LEU A 408 -135.60 -130.34 95.28
CA LEU A 408 -134.20 -129.99 95.00
C LEU A 408 -134.14 -128.79 94.05
N VAL A 409 -133.27 -127.84 94.35
CA VAL A 409 -132.97 -126.66 93.53
C VAL A 409 -131.47 -126.56 93.36
N GLY A 410 -130.98 -126.38 92.13
CA GLY A 410 -129.55 -126.34 91.92
C GLY A 410 -129.05 -125.63 90.68
N GLU A 411 -127.77 -125.26 90.75
CA GLU A 411 -127.08 -124.39 89.80
C GLU A 411 -125.72 -124.97 89.39
N SER A 412 -125.32 -124.78 88.14
CA SER A 412 -124.05 -125.26 87.57
C SER A 412 -123.10 -124.11 87.27
N VAL A 413 -121.85 -124.20 87.74
CA VAL A 413 -120.82 -123.19 87.43
C VAL A 413 -119.43 -123.81 87.33
N LEU A 414 -118.68 -123.57 86.24
CA LEU A 414 -117.34 -124.15 86.04
C LEU A 414 -116.39 -123.88 87.22
N ARG A 415 -116.48 -122.70 87.84
CA ARG A 415 -115.65 -122.30 88.97
C ARG A 415 -116.50 -121.49 89.96
N LEU A 416 -116.71 -122.01 91.16
CA LEU A 416 -117.43 -121.34 92.24
C LEU A 416 -116.44 -120.51 93.08
N ASP A 417 -116.09 -119.34 92.57
CA ASP A 417 -115.07 -118.50 93.19
C ASP A 417 -115.46 -117.04 93.42
N ASP A 418 -116.74 -116.74 93.21
CA ASP A 418 -117.47 -115.54 93.64
C ASP A 418 -118.70 -115.95 94.51
N ARG A 419 -119.02 -115.10 95.49
CA ARG A 419 -120.13 -115.25 96.42
C ARG A 419 -121.47 -114.80 95.82
N ALA A 420 -121.48 -114.09 94.68
CA ALA A 420 -122.71 -113.76 93.97
C ALA A 420 -123.57 -114.99 93.66
N LYS A 421 -122.95 -116.13 93.29
CA LYS A 421 -123.65 -117.40 93.08
C LYS A 421 -124.31 -117.97 94.34
N LEU A 422 -123.73 -117.76 95.53
CA LEU A 422 -124.38 -118.14 96.80
C LEU A 422 -125.61 -117.26 97.13
N ALA A 423 -125.72 -116.07 96.55
CA ALA A 423 -126.92 -115.23 96.63
C ALA A 423 -127.92 -115.55 95.52
N GLN A 424 -127.45 -115.90 94.32
CA GLN A 424 -128.28 -116.32 93.20
C GLN A 424 -129.07 -117.59 93.54
N ILE A 425 -128.42 -118.67 94.00
CA ILE A 425 -129.13 -119.89 94.39
C ILE A 425 -130.07 -119.65 95.57
N GLN A 426 -129.67 -118.85 96.57
CA GLN A 426 -130.54 -118.55 97.73
C GLN A 426 -131.85 -117.92 97.28
N ALA A 427 -131.79 -116.81 96.53
CA ALA A 427 -132.99 -116.13 96.04
C ALA A 427 -133.79 -116.97 95.01
N THR A 428 -133.25 -118.10 94.55
CA THR A 428 -133.97 -119.10 93.75
C THR A 428 -134.56 -120.22 94.63
N MET A 429 -133.94 -120.59 95.75
CA MET A 429 -134.58 -121.43 96.78
C MET A 429 -135.82 -120.75 97.34
N ASP A 430 -135.66 -119.50 97.79
CA ASP A 430 -136.70 -118.74 98.48
C ASP A 430 -137.97 -118.64 97.60
N ALA A 431 -137.78 -118.40 96.30
CA ALA A 431 -138.85 -118.35 95.29
C ALA A 431 -139.47 -119.72 94.94
N VAL A 432 -138.73 -120.82 95.10
CA VAL A 432 -139.26 -122.19 94.91
C VAL A 432 -140.03 -122.65 96.15
N GLU A 433 -139.56 -122.30 97.35
CA GLU A 433 -140.24 -122.58 98.62
C GLU A 433 -141.57 -121.83 98.71
N GLU A 434 -141.61 -120.55 98.29
CA GLU A 434 -142.85 -119.76 98.19
C GLU A 434 -143.81 -120.31 97.12
N ALA A 435 -143.30 -120.75 95.95
CA ALA A 435 -144.14 -121.18 94.83
C ALA A 435 -144.71 -122.61 94.94
N LEU A 436 -143.99 -123.54 95.57
CA LEU A 436 -144.36 -124.96 95.61
C LEU A 436 -144.60 -125.51 97.03
N GLY A 437 -144.05 -124.86 98.06
CA GLY A 437 -144.11 -125.31 99.44
C GLY A 437 -143.25 -126.55 99.75
N GLY A 438 -143.08 -126.80 101.04
CA GLY A 438 -142.24 -127.89 101.55
C GLY A 438 -140.73 -127.59 101.47
N PRO A 439 -139.90 -128.40 102.16
CA PRO A 439 -138.48 -128.10 102.35
C PRO A 439 -137.70 -128.12 101.02
N VAL A 440 -136.93 -127.05 100.77
CA VAL A 440 -136.04 -126.95 99.61
C VAL A 440 -134.61 -127.40 99.98
N ILE A 441 -134.02 -128.24 99.14
CA ILE A 441 -132.63 -128.69 99.24
C ILE A 441 -131.78 -128.01 98.14
N PRO A 442 -130.99 -126.97 98.47
CA PRO A 442 -130.07 -126.33 97.54
C PRO A 442 -128.82 -127.15 97.22
N VAL A 443 -128.48 -127.23 95.93
CA VAL A 443 -127.25 -127.85 95.42
C VAL A 443 -126.51 -126.95 94.43
N ILE A 444 -125.24 -126.63 94.68
CA ILE A 444 -124.36 -126.06 93.64
C ILE A 444 -123.44 -127.16 93.13
N VAL A 445 -123.38 -127.32 91.81
CA VAL A 445 -122.41 -128.17 91.13
C VAL A 445 -121.32 -127.31 90.50
N THR A 446 -120.06 -127.67 90.75
CA THR A 446 -118.91 -126.93 90.19
C THR A 446 -117.70 -127.82 89.94
N HIS A 447 -116.80 -127.47 89.02
CA HIS A 447 -115.53 -128.21 88.90
C HIS A 447 -114.53 -127.82 89.99
N PHE A 448 -114.59 -126.60 90.53
CA PHE A 448 -113.73 -126.14 91.61
C PHE A 448 -114.38 -125.00 92.41
N ALA A 449 -114.38 -125.09 93.74
CA ALA A 449 -114.83 -124.03 94.63
C ALA A 449 -113.69 -123.46 95.50
N LYS A 450 -113.69 -122.12 95.72
CA LYS A 450 -112.80 -121.50 96.72
C LYS A 450 -113.23 -121.90 98.14
N LYS A 451 -112.25 -122.12 99.03
CA LYS A 451 -112.47 -122.58 100.42
C LYS A 451 -113.40 -121.67 101.23
N ASP A 452 -113.28 -120.35 101.10
CA ASP A 452 -114.13 -119.38 101.81
C ASP A 452 -115.58 -119.36 101.29
N VAL A 453 -115.78 -119.71 100.02
CA VAL A 453 -117.09 -119.84 99.39
C VAL A 453 -117.74 -121.17 99.80
N LEU A 454 -116.97 -122.27 99.85
CA LEU A 454 -117.39 -123.56 100.42
C LEU A 454 -117.83 -123.44 101.88
N GLU A 455 -117.04 -122.75 102.71
CA GLU A 455 -117.36 -122.52 104.12
C GLU A 455 -118.66 -121.70 104.28
N LYS A 456 -118.87 -120.68 103.45
CA LYS A 456 -120.13 -119.88 103.45
C LYS A 456 -121.34 -120.60 102.87
N ALA A 457 -121.16 -121.51 101.92
CA ALA A 457 -122.25 -122.34 101.43
C ALA A 457 -122.73 -123.31 102.53
N ARG A 458 -121.80 -123.97 103.23
CA ARG A 458 -122.11 -124.81 104.39
C ARG A 458 -122.81 -124.05 105.52
N GLN A 459 -122.43 -122.80 105.78
CA GLN A 459 -123.13 -121.92 106.74
C GLN A 459 -124.58 -121.59 106.35
N ARG A 460 -124.96 -121.73 105.08
CA ARG A 460 -126.32 -121.54 104.55
C ARG A 460 -127.06 -122.86 104.28
N SER A 461 -126.52 -124.00 104.72
CA SER A 461 -127.01 -125.34 104.35
C SER A 461 -127.02 -125.61 102.84
N ILE A 462 -126.28 -124.83 102.04
CA ILE A 462 -126.12 -125.04 100.59
C ILE A 462 -125.12 -126.17 100.35
N LEU A 463 -125.58 -127.24 99.71
CA LEU A 463 -124.75 -128.39 99.38
C LEU A 463 -123.93 -128.10 98.11
N VAL A 464 -122.69 -127.66 98.28
CA VAL A 464 -121.73 -127.60 97.17
C VAL A 464 -121.15 -128.98 96.94
N ILE A 465 -121.24 -129.46 95.71
CA ILE A 465 -120.66 -130.72 95.24
C ILE A 465 -119.67 -130.38 94.13
N GLN A 466 -118.42 -130.82 94.27
CA GLN A 466 -117.40 -130.62 93.25
C GLN A 466 -117.39 -131.81 92.29
N SER A 467 -117.16 -131.56 91.00
CA SER A 467 -117.35 -132.55 89.92
C SER A 467 -116.35 -133.71 89.91
N PHE A 468 -115.49 -133.80 90.92
CA PHE A 468 -114.54 -134.87 91.17
C PHE A 468 -114.85 -135.65 92.47
N GLU A 469 -115.98 -135.35 93.13
CA GLU A 469 -116.41 -136.00 94.37
C GLU A 469 -117.35 -137.21 94.11
N TRP A 470 -117.86 -137.37 92.88
CA TRP A 470 -118.90 -138.34 92.44
C TRP A 470 -118.42 -139.46 91.48
#